data_AF-A0A556PYF3-F1
#
_entry.id   AF-A0A556PYF3-F1
#
_cell.length_a   1.000
_cell.length_b   1.000
_cell.length_c   1.000
_cell.angle_alpha   90.00
_cell.angle_beta   90.00
_cell.angle_gamma   90.00
#
_symmetry.space_group_name_H-M   'P 1'
#
loop_
_entity.id
_entity.type
_entity.pdbx_description
1 polymer ?
#
loop_
_entity_poly.entity_id
_entity_poly.type
_entity_poly.pdbx_seq_one_letter_code
_entity_poly.pdbx_strand_id
1 'polypeptide(L)'
;MEGIFTLESKTGNIVLDFPKSSSILKGNNIGFCCKNNRPIGEISEDLGLDKHEILHQLNELYIKNQPNEETVNQLDMDSVNQITSYILERHQEFKKDLDEVDGYVTKIYRVHGGRFPELVSIHSLYQMLKEQLSHVMQRKENVLLPMKEQPDSNEKDVQLKQLLINLEQDYKNIEELITSLRKTTEALGEPEGVCTTFKLTFLKLDEMFLKKYC
;
A
#
# COMPACT_ATOMS: atom_id res chain seq x y z
N MET A 1 29.51 -6.03 4.29
CA MET A 1 28.16 -6.54 4.59
C MET A 1 27.60 -7.05 3.29
N GLU A 2 27.44 -8.37 3.15
CA GLU A 2 26.64 -8.91 2.05
C GLU A 2 25.18 -8.51 2.29
N GLY A 3 24.55 -7.89 1.29
CA GLY A 3 23.14 -7.51 1.37
C GLY A 3 22.25 -8.75 1.47
N ILE A 4 21.02 -8.58 1.99
CA ILE A 4 20.02 -9.65 2.06
C ILE A 4 19.69 -10.21 0.67
N PHE A 5 19.72 -9.35 -0.35
CA PHE A 5 19.55 -9.71 -1.75
C PHE A 5 20.88 -9.66 -2.48
N THR A 6 21.07 -10.58 -3.42
CA THR A 6 22.25 -10.67 -4.29
C THR A 6 21.84 -10.59 -5.76
N LEU A 7 22.80 -10.47 -6.68
CA LEU A 7 22.51 -10.44 -8.12
C LEU A 7 21.82 -11.72 -8.63
N GLU A 8 22.03 -12.83 -7.92
CA GLU A 8 21.41 -14.14 -8.20
C GLU A 8 19.98 -14.26 -7.66
N SER A 9 19.56 -13.34 -6.78
CA SER A 9 18.21 -13.33 -6.23
C SER A 9 17.19 -13.11 -7.35
N LYS A 10 16.24 -14.04 -7.48
CA LYS A 10 15.15 -13.92 -8.46
C LYS A 10 14.18 -12.81 -8.06
N THR A 11 13.79 -12.00 -9.03
CA THR A 11 12.90 -10.84 -8.80
C THR A 11 11.56 -11.21 -8.16
N GLY A 12 11.02 -12.39 -8.46
CA GLY A 12 9.83 -12.93 -7.82
C GLY A 12 10.04 -13.30 -6.35
N ASN A 13 11.21 -13.82 -5.98
CA ASN A 13 11.50 -14.14 -4.57
C ASN A 13 11.69 -12.85 -3.78
N ILE A 14 12.42 -11.87 -4.34
CA ILE A 14 12.63 -10.55 -3.72
C ILE A 14 11.30 -9.90 -3.33
N VAL A 15 10.29 -9.91 -4.22
CA VAL A 15 8.98 -9.31 -3.91
C VAL A 15 8.12 -10.13 -2.96
N LEU A 16 8.32 -11.45 -2.86
CA LEU A 16 7.60 -12.29 -1.90
C LEU A 16 8.20 -12.15 -0.50
N ASP A 17 9.53 -12.13 -0.41
CA ASP A 17 10.27 -11.94 0.85
C ASP A 17 10.14 -10.50 1.35
N PHE A 18 10.07 -9.52 0.43
CA PHE A 18 9.93 -8.11 0.77
C PHE A 18 8.98 -7.38 -0.22
N PRO A 19 7.65 -7.39 0.02
CA PRO A 19 6.65 -6.80 -0.88
C PRO A 19 6.89 -5.33 -1.27
N LYS A 20 7.50 -4.52 -0.40
CA LYS A 20 7.82 -3.11 -0.69
C LYS A 20 8.84 -2.94 -1.83
N SER A 21 9.71 -3.92 -2.09
CA SER A 21 10.66 -3.91 -3.21
C SER A 21 9.98 -3.79 -4.58
N SER A 22 8.72 -4.22 -4.68
CA SER A 22 8.01 -4.26 -5.95
C SER A 22 7.80 -2.87 -6.58
N SER A 23 7.80 -1.82 -5.77
CA SER A 23 7.80 -0.42 -6.19
C SER A 23 9.08 -0.04 -6.97
N ILE A 24 10.26 -0.41 -6.46
CA ILE A 24 11.56 -0.19 -7.12
C ILE A 24 11.61 -0.97 -8.44
N LEU A 25 11.21 -2.24 -8.43
CA LEU A 25 11.25 -3.07 -9.64
C LEU A 25 10.31 -2.53 -10.72
N LYS A 26 9.06 -2.18 -10.37
CA LYS A 26 8.12 -1.57 -11.32
C LYS A 26 8.64 -0.23 -11.86
N GLY A 27 9.18 0.63 -11.00
CA GLY A 27 9.72 1.94 -11.39
C GLY A 27 10.84 1.83 -12.43
N ASN A 28 11.58 0.72 -12.41
CA ASN A 28 12.66 0.43 -13.37
C ASN A 28 12.23 -0.52 -14.51
N ASN A 29 10.93 -0.76 -14.70
CA ASN A 29 10.38 -1.69 -15.69
C ASN A 29 10.86 -3.15 -15.54
N ILE A 30 11.31 -3.53 -14.36
CA ILE A 30 11.74 -4.88 -14.03
C ILE A 30 10.52 -5.72 -13.67
N GLY A 31 10.22 -6.71 -14.51
CA GLY A 31 9.17 -7.69 -14.23
C GLY A 31 9.61 -8.72 -13.19
N PHE A 32 8.65 -9.21 -12.41
CA PHE A 32 8.85 -10.25 -11.38
C PHE A 32 7.79 -11.35 -11.43
N CYS A 33 7.08 -11.44 -12.57
CA CYS A 33 5.97 -12.35 -12.78
C CYS A 33 6.28 -13.30 -13.94
N CYS A 34 5.74 -14.52 -13.89
CA CYS A 34 5.83 -15.54 -14.95
C CYS A 34 7.21 -15.55 -15.66
N LYS A 35 7.26 -15.09 -16.92
CA LYS A 35 8.45 -15.08 -17.78
C LYS A 35 9.57 -14.15 -17.30
N ASN A 36 9.26 -13.21 -16.42
CA ASN A 36 10.21 -12.21 -15.93
C ASN A 36 10.74 -12.54 -14.53
N ASN A 37 10.43 -13.72 -13.96
CA ASN A 37 11.01 -14.16 -12.69
C ASN A 37 12.43 -14.75 -12.89
N ARG A 38 13.41 -13.87 -13.18
CA ARG A 38 14.83 -14.20 -13.41
C ARG A 38 15.73 -13.50 -12.37
N PRO A 39 17.02 -13.86 -12.25
CA PRO A 39 17.97 -13.14 -11.41
C PRO A 39 17.97 -11.63 -11.68
N ILE A 40 18.02 -10.82 -10.63
CA ILE A 40 17.99 -9.36 -10.74
C ILE A 40 19.19 -8.82 -11.55
N GLY A 41 20.36 -9.48 -11.45
CA GLY A 41 21.53 -9.13 -12.24
C GLY A 41 21.28 -9.28 -13.74
N GLU A 42 20.76 -10.43 -14.17
CA GLU A 42 20.46 -10.71 -15.58
C GLU A 42 19.42 -9.73 -16.15
N ILE A 43 18.32 -9.50 -15.44
CA ILE A 43 17.27 -8.59 -15.94
C ILE A 43 17.76 -7.15 -15.99
N SER A 44 18.55 -6.72 -15.01
CA SER A 44 19.10 -5.35 -15.00
C SER A 44 20.02 -5.14 -16.19
N GLU A 45 20.88 -6.11 -16.52
CA GLU A 45 21.75 -6.06 -17.70
C GLU A 45 20.95 -6.05 -19.00
N ASP A 46 19.96 -6.93 -19.15
CA ASP A 46 19.08 -6.99 -20.33
C ASP A 46 18.35 -5.66 -20.59
N LEU A 47 18.04 -4.91 -19.53
CA LEU A 47 17.37 -3.60 -19.58
C LEU A 47 18.34 -2.42 -19.67
N GLY A 48 19.66 -2.65 -19.68
CA GLY A 48 20.67 -1.60 -19.70
C GLY A 48 20.74 -0.77 -18.41
N LEU A 49 20.32 -1.34 -17.28
CA LEU A 49 20.35 -0.72 -15.95
C LEU A 49 21.65 -1.06 -15.23
N ASP A 50 22.07 -0.20 -14.30
CA ASP A 50 23.16 -0.53 -13.39
C ASP A 50 22.67 -1.53 -12.32
N LYS A 51 23.05 -2.79 -12.48
CA LYS A 51 22.68 -3.89 -11.59
C LYS A 51 23.13 -3.67 -10.14
N HIS A 52 24.24 -2.96 -9.91
CA HIS A 52 24.73 -2.69 -8.56
C HIS A 52 23.95 -1.58 -7.88
N GLU A 53 23.54 -0.56 -8.64
CA GLU A 53 22.66 0.51 -8.15
C GLU A 53 21.28 -0.04 -7.76
N ILE A 54 20.66 -0.85 -8.61
CA ILE A 54 19.37 -1.48 -8.30
C ILE A 54 19.48 -2.38 -7.06
N LEU A 55 20.54 -3.19 -6.97
CA LEU A 55 20.78 -4.05 -5.83
C LEU A 55 20.99 -3.26 -4.54
N HIS A 56 21.69 -2.12 -4.62
CA HIS A 56 21.90 -1.23 -3.49
C HIS A 56 20.57 -0.64 -3.01
N GLN A 57 19.75 -0.08 -3.91
CA GLN A 57 18.43 0.46 -3.58
C GLN A 57 17.52 -0.57 -2.88
N LEU A 58 17.51 -1.82 -3.38
CA LEU A 58 16.73 -2.90 -2.78
C LEU A 58 17.19 -3.23 -1.35
N ASN A 59 18.50 -3.35 -1.14
CA ASN A 59 19.07 -3.68 0.17
C ASN A 59 18.93 -2.51 1.16
N GLU A 60 19.12 -1.27 0.71
CA GLU A 60 18.88 -0.09 1.55
C GLU A 60 17.41 0.03 1.96
N LEU A 61 16.48 -0.17 1.03
CA LEU A 61 15.05 -0.13 1.33
C LEU A 61 14.69 -1.22 2.36
N TYR A 62 15.27 -2.41 2.23
CA TYR A 62 15.09 -3.49 3.20
C TYR A 62 15.60 -3.11 4.60
N ILE A 63 16.82 -2.58 4.71
CA ILE A 63 17.42 -2.16 5.98
C ILE A 63 16.57 -1.07 6.65
N LYS A 64 16.13 -0.05 5.89
CA LYS A 64 15.28 1.05 6.40
C LYS A 64 13.90 0.59 6.89
N ASN A 65 13.42 -0.55 6.39
CA ASN A 65 12.09 -1.09 6.72
C ASN A 65 12.16 -2.29 7.66
N GLN A 66 13.33 -2.63 8.20
CA GLN A 66 13.37 -3.55 9.33
C GLN A 66 12.62 -2.93 10.51
N PRO A 67 11.90 -3.73 11.31
CA PRO A 67 11.22 -3.23 12.48
C PRO A 67 12.26 -2.70 13.48
N ASN A 68 12.49 -1.39 13.46
CA ASN A 68 13.06 -0.71 14.61
C ASN A 68 11.95 -0.63 15.65
N GLU A 69 12.24 -1.04 16.89
CA GLU A 69 11.39 -0.88 18.07
C GLU A 69 11.13 0.58 18.46
N GLU A 70 11.38 1.53 17.57
CA GLU A 70 10.79 2.86 17.64
C GLU A 70 9.33 2.77 17.17
N THR A 71 8.58 2.03 17.99
CA THR A 71 7.20 2.34 18.34
C THR A 71 7.03 3.84 18.24
N VAL A 72 6.04 4.28 17.47
CA VAL A 72 5.53 5.65 17.52
C VAL A 72 5.18 5.91 18.99
N ASN A 73 6.16 6.39 19.77
CA ASN A 73 5.91 7.08 21.00
C ASN A 73 4.90 8.13 20.60
N GLN A 74 3.73 8.08 21.26
CA GLN A 74 2.68 9.06 21.17
C GLN A 74 3.34 10.41 20.94
N LEU A 75 3.23 10.90 19.70
CA LEU A 75 3.85 12.14 19.36
C LEU A 75 3.18 13.15 20.28
N ASP A 76 3.96 13.76 21.19
CA ASP A 76 3.60 14.99 21.90
C ASP A 76 3.47 16.09 20.84
N MET A 77 2.44 15.98 20.00
CA MET A 77 2.10 16.97 18.98
C MET A 77 1.27 18.01 19.70
N ASP A 78 1.96 18.98 20.28
CA ASP A 78 1.32 20.03 21.08
C ASP A 78 0.52 21.03 20.23
N SER A 79 0.61 20.96 18.89
CA SER A 79 -0.10 21.87 17.99
C SER A 79 -0.92 21.17 16.91
N VAL A 80 -2.11 21.73 16.65
CA VAL A 80 -2.99 21.36 15.53
C VAL A 80 -2.25 21.38 14.19
N ASN A 81 -1.27 22.28 14.03
CA ASN A 81 -0.47 22.40 12.81
C ASN A 81 0.46 21.21 12.59
N GLN A 82 1.10 20.70 13.65
CA GLN A 82 1.94 19.51 13.59
C GLN A 82 1.09 18.27 13.28
N ILE A 83 -0.02 18.08 14.01
CA ILE A 83 -0.96 16.97 13.78
C ILE A 83 -1.47 16.98 12.34
N THR A 84 -1.91 18.14 11.87
CA THR A 84 -2.41 18.29 10.49
C THR A 84 -1.34 17.95 9.47
N SER A 85 -0.12 18.47 9.62
CA SER A 85 0.96 18.20 8.67
C SER A 85 1.30 16.71 8.62
N TYR A 86 1.34 16.06 9.78
CA TYR A 86 1.58 14.63 9.90
C TYR A 86 0.48 13.78 9.21
N ILE A 87 -0.79 14.12 9.43
CA ILE A 87 -1.92 13.42 8.78
C ILE A 87 -1.82 13.57 7.25
N LEU A 88 -1.54 14.78 6.76
CA LEU A 88 -1.43 15.06 5.32
C LEU A 88 -0.29 14.30 4.66
N GLU A 89 0.87 14.22 5.32
CA GLU A 89 2.01 13.43 4.84
C GLU A 89 1.63 11.94 4.75
N ARG A 90 1.00 11.41 5.80
CA ARG A 90 0.55 10.02 5.83
C ARG A 90 -0.48 9.72 4.74
N HIS A 91 -1.39 10.66 4.43
CA HIS A 91 -2.33 10.51 3.33
C HIS A 91 -1.64 10.40 1.98
N GLN A 92 -0.57 11.17 1.73
CA GLN A 92 0.16 11.09 0.47
C GLN A 92 0.84 9.73 0.30
N GLU A 93 1.44 9.19 1.36
CA GLU A 93 2.00 7.84 1.35
C GLU A 93 0.92 6.78 1.12
N PHE A 94 -0.19 6.89 1.84
CA PHE A 94 -1.28 5.91 1.74
C PHE A 94 -1.98 5.94 0.36
N LYS A 95 -2.10 7.12 -0.27
CA LYS A 95 -2.59 7.23 -1.65
C LYS A 95 -1.69 6.46 -2.64
N LYS A 96 -0.36 6.55 -2.48
CA LYS A 96 0.59 5.77 -3.31
C LYS A 96 0.43 4.27 -3.10
N ASP A 97 0.24 3.84 -1.86
CA ASP A 97 -0.02 2.43 -1.53
C ASP A 97 -1.32 1.94 -2.19
N LEU A 98 -2.41 2.72 -2.10
CA LEU A 98 -3.68 2.38 -2.75
C LEU A 98 -3.53 2.26 -4.27
N ASP A 99 -2.84 3.19 -4.92
CA ASP A 99 -2.63 3.10 -6.37
C ASP A 99 -1.75 1.91 -6.76
N GLU A 100 -0.76 1.56 -5.94
CA GLU A 100 0.06 0.37 -6.16
C GLU A 100 -0.78 -0.92 -6.09
N VAL A 101 -1.59 -1.05 -5.03
CA VAL A 101 -2.45 -2.23 -4.81
C VAL A 101 -3.53 -2.34 -5.88
N ASP A 102 -4.13 -1.21 -6.29
CA ASP A 102 -5.09 -1.16 -7.39
C ASP A 102 -4.52 -1.74 -8.69
N GLY A 103 -3.28 -1.36 -9.03
CA GLY A 103 -2.60 -1.91 -10.20
C GLY A 103 -2.43 -3.43 -10.13
N TYR A 104 -2.20 -3.98 -8.94
CA TYR A 104 -2.10 -5.42 -8.74
C TYR A 104 -3.45 -6.13 -8.82
N VAL A 105 -4.45 -5.65 -8.07
CA VAL A 105 -5.82 -6.19 -8.06
C VAL A 105 -6.42 -6.18 -9.46
N THR A 106 -6.30 -5.06 -10.18
CA THR A 106 -6.76 -4.92 -11.57
C THR A 106 -6.04 -5.88 -12.50
N LYS A 107 -4.72 -6.07 -12.34
CA LYS A 107 -3.95 -6.98 -13.18
C LYS A 107 -4.35 -8.44 -12.99
N ILE A 108 -4.50 -8.91 -11.75
CA ILE A 108 -4.88 -10.30 -11.50
C ILE A 108 -6.33 -10.56 -11.93
N TYR A 109 -7.23 -9.60 -11.73
CA TYR A 109 -8.59 -9.67 -12.24
C TYR A 109 -8.60 -9.82 -13.77
N ARG A 110 -7.87 -8.97 -14.50
CA ARG A 110 -7.82 -9.04 -15.98
C ARG A 110 -7.23 -10.34 -16.52
N VAL A 111 -6.17 -10.84 -15.90
CA VAL A 111 -5.45 -12.03 -16.41
C VAL A 111 -6.09 -13.33 -15.95
N HIS A 112 -6.62 -13.37 -14.73
CA HIS A 112 -7.07 -14.60 -14.09
C HIS A 112 -8.57 -14.64 -13.75
N GLY A 113 -9.31 -13.53 -13.92
CA GLY A 113 -10.74 -13.44 -13.55
C GLY A 113 -11.66 -14.38 -14.33
N GLY A 114 -11.26 -14.81 -15.53
CA GLY A 114 -11.98 -15.86 -16.27
C GLY A 114 -11.83 -17.26 -15.66
N ARG A 115 -10.75 -17.51 -14.90
CA ARG A 115 -10.50 -18.78 -14.22
C ARG A 115 -10.95 -18.76 -12.76
N PHE A 116 -10.88 -17.60 -12.10
CA PHE A 116 -11.25 -17.41 -10.69
C PHE A 116 -12.30 -16.29 -10.59
N PRO A 117 -13.61 -16.64 -10.63
CA PRO A 117 -14.70 -15.66 -10.55
C PRO A 117 -14.66 -14.77 -9.31
N GLU A 118 -14.10 -15.25 -8.21
CA GLU A 118 -13.90 -14.51 -6.96
C GLU A 118 -13.05 -13.25 -7.16
N LEU A 119 -12.17 -13.23 -8.17
CA LEU A 119 -11.39 -12.04 -8.52
C LEU A 119 -12.24 -10.88 -9.03
N VAL A 120 -13.41 -11.15 -9.59
CA VAL A 120 -14.39 -10.11 -9.96
C VAL A 120 -14.88 -9.40 -8.70
N SER A 121 -15.24 -10.19 -7.68
CA SER A 121 -15.70 -9.68 -6.38
C SER A 121 -14.59 -8.94 -5.64
N ILE A 122 -13.38 -9.51 -5.58
CA ILE A 122 -12.19 -8.87 -4.99
C ILE A 122 -11.92 -7.52 -5.66
N HIS A 123 -11.96 -7.47 -7.00
CA HIS A 123 -11.78 -6.23 -7.73
C HIS A 123 -12.87 -5.20 -7.39
N SER A 124 -14.14 -5.60 -7.43
CA SER A 124 -15.25 -4.68 -7.10
C SER A 124 -15.17 -4.14 -5.67
N LEU A 125 -14.97 -5.01 -4.69
CA LEU A 125 -14.83 -4.65 -3.28
C LEU A 125 -13.64 -3.73 -3.05
N TYR A 126 -12.52 -4.00 -3.74
CA TYR A 126 -11.34 -3.15 -3.66
C TYR A 126 -11.58 -1.76 -4.26
N GLN A 127 -12.25 -1.65 -5.41
CA GLN A 127 -12.58 -0.34 -5.99
C GLN A 127 -13.48 0.48 -5.05
N MET A 128 -14.49 -0.16 -4.44
CA MET A 128 -15.35 0.49 -3.44
C MET A 128 -14.53 0.96 -2.23
N LEU A 129 -13.62 0.12 -1.73
CA LEU A 129 -12.74 0.46 -0.62
C LEU A 129 -11.83 1.65 -0.97
N LYS A 130 -11.20 1.63 -2.14
CA LYS A 130 -10.33 2.71 -2.62
C LYS A 130 -11.09 4.04 -2.73
N GLU A 131 -12.30 4.01 -3.27
CA GLU A 131 -13.17 5.18 -3.37
C GLU A 131 -13.54 5.72 -1.99
N GLN A 132 -13.99 4.88 -1.06
CA GLN A 132 -14.34 5.30 0.30
C GLN A 132 -13.14 5.90 1.05
N LEU A 133 -11.98 5.24 1.00
CA LEU A 133 -10.76 5.76 1.62
C LEU A 133 -10.33 7.10 1.01
N SER A 134 -10.45 7.24 -0.31
CA SER A 134 -10.15 8.50 -1.00
C SER A 134 -11.08 9.63 -0.57
N HIS A 135 -12.38 9.35 -0.45
CA HIS A 135 -13.37 10.31 0.06
C HIS A 135 -13.08 10.73 1.51
N VAL A 136 -12.75 9.78 2.38
CA VAL A 136 -12.39 10.06 3.77
C VAL A 136 -11.15 10.97 3.85
N MET A 137 -10.10 10.64 3.10
CA MET A 137 -8.87 11.46 3.07
C MET A 137 -9.15 12.86 2.54
N GLN A 138 -9.93 12.99 1.45
CA GLN A 138 -10.31 14.28 0.90
C GLN A 138 -11.15 15.10 1.89
N ARG A 139 -12.11 14.48 2.59
CA ARG A 139 -12.93 15.15 3.60
C ARG A 139 -12.07 15.70 4.73
N LYS A 140 -11.14 14.90 5.26
CA LYS A 140 -10.17 15.34 6.27
C LYS A 140 -9.32 16.50 5.75
N GLU A 141 -8.75 16.36 4.55
CA GLU A 141 -7.91 17.39 3.91
C GLU A 141 -8.67 18.72 3.77
N ASN A 142 -9.92 18.69 3.32
CA ASN A 142 -10.77 19.87 3.15
C ASN A 142 -11.06 20.62 4.46
N VAL A 143 -11.04 19.93 5.60
CA VAL A 143 -11.23 20.54 6.93
C VAL A 143 -9.90 20.97 7.53
N LEU A 144 -8.89 20.10 7.48
CA LEU A 144 -7.62 20.33 8.17
C LEU A 144 -6.74 21.36 7.46
N LEU A 145 -6.76 21.45 6.13
CA LEU A 145 -5.95 22.42 5.39
C LEU A 145 -6.31 23.87 5.74
N PRO A 146 -7.59 24.30 5.69
CA PRO A 146 -7.97 25.65 6.11
C PRO A 146 -7.68 25.95 7.59
N MET A 147 -7.76 24.95 8.46
CA MET A 147 -7.56 25.13 9.90
C MET A 147 -6.14 25.60 10.27
N LYS A 148 -5.15 25.35 9.40
CA LYS A 148 -3.76 25.81 9.60
C LYS A 148 -3.63 27.34 9.61
N GLU A 149 -4.50 28.04 8.90
CA GLU A 149 -4.43 29.49 8.71
C GLU A 149 -5.42 30.25 9.61
N GLN A 150 -6.36 29.55 10.22
CA GLN A 150 -7.38 30.14 11.08
C GLN A 150 -6.89 30.28 12.53
N PRO A 151 -7.34 31.28 13.31
CA PRO A 151 -7.11 31.35 14.75
C PRO A 151 -8.01 30.35 15.50
N ASP A 152 -7.59 29.94 16.71
CA ASP A 152 -8.40 29.04 17.53
C ASP A 152 -9.72 29.69 17.95
N SER A 153 -10.82 28.98 17.71
CA SER A 153 -12.18 29.48 17.89
C SER A 153 -13.18 28.34 18.11
N ASN A 154 -14.32 28.66 18.74
CA ASN A 154 -15.42 27.70 18.89
C ASN A 154 -15.93 27.14 17.56
N GLU A 155 -15.79 27.89 16.46
CA GLU A 155 -16.20 27.44 15.13
C GLU A 155 -15.33 26.27 14.64
N LYS A 156 -14.01 26.35 14.85
CA LYS A 156 -13.10 25.24 14.56
C LYS A 156 -13.46 23.98 15.35
N ASP A 157 -13.79 24.12 16.63
CA ASP A 157 -14.15 22.98 17.49
C ASP A 157 -15.43 22.30 16.98
N VAL A 158 -16.42 23.08 16.52
CA VAL A 158 -17.64 22.54 15.92
C VAL A 158 -17.33 21.80 14.62
N GLN A 159 -16.48 22.36 13.74
CA GLN A 159 -16.08 21.70 12.50
C GLN A 159 -15.33 20.40 12.76
N LEU A 160 -14.42 20.37 13.75
CA LEU A 160 -13.67 19.17 14.12
C LEU A 160 -14.59 18.09 14.69
N LYS A 161 -15.53 18.45 15.58
CA LYS A 161 -16.53 17.50 16.10
C LYS A 161 -17.39 16.91 14.99
N GLN A 162 -17.82 17.74 14.03
CA GLN A 162 -18.60 17.26 12.89
C GLN A 162 -17.79 16.34 11.98
N LEU A 163 -16.50 16.64 11.78
CA LEU A 163 -15.58 15.75 11.08
C LEU A 163 -15.48 14.40 11.78
N LEU A 164 -15.26 14.36 13.10
CA LEU A 164 -15.15 13.12 13.87
C LEU A 164 -16.39 12.23 13.75
N ILE A 165 -17.60 12.81 13.88
CA ILE A 165 -18.86 12.06 13.72
C ILE A 165 -18.96 11.43 12.33
N ASN A 166 -18.59 12.18 11.28
CA ASN A 166 -18.60 11.65 9.91
C ASN A 166 -17.56 10.52 9.74
N LEU A 167 -16.38 10.68 10.33
CA LEU A 167 -15.31 9.69 10.24
C LEU A 167 -15.67 8.37 10.93
N GLU A 168 -16.36 8.40 12.06
CA GLU A 168 -16.83 7.19 12.73
C GLU A 168 -17.72 6.33 11.81
N GLN A 169 -18.67 6.98 11.13
CA GLN A 169 -19.55 6.30 10.18
C GLN A 169 -18.79 5.79 8.95
N ASP A 170 -17.89 6.61 8.40
CA ASP A 170 -17.08 6.25 7.25
C ASP A 170 -16.19 5.04 7.57
N TYR A 171 -15.57 5.00 8.76
CA TYR A 171 -14.72 3.88 9.18
C TYR A 171 -15.49 2.57 9.37
N LYS A 172 -16.71 2.62 9.89
CA LYS A 172 -17.56 1.43 9.96
C LYS A 172 -17.78 0.82 8.58
N ASN A 173 -18.09 1.65 7.57
CA ASN A 173 -18.28 1.18 6.20
C ASN A 173 -16.99 0.59 5.61
N ILE A 174 -15.85 1.22 5.89
CA ILE A 174 -14.52 0.75 5.48
C ILE A 174 -14.20 -0.62 6.11
N GLU A 175 -14.51 -0.80 7.41
CA GLU A 175 -14.30 -2.08 8.10
C GLU A 175 -15.17 -3.20 7.52
N GLU A 176 -16.41 -2.91 7.14
CA GLU A 176 -17.31 -3.86 6.48
C GLU A 176 -16.76 -4.28 5.10
N LEU A 177 -16.24 -3.33 4.32
CA LEU A 177 -15.58 -3.60 3.04
C LEU A 177 -14.33 -4.46 3.20
N ILE A 178 -13.48 -4.15 4.18
CA ILE A 178 -12.26 -4.93 4.44
C ILE A 178 -12.58 -6.33 4.95
N THR A 179 -13.58 -6.46 5.81
CA THR A 179 -14.06 -7.78 6.26
C THR A 179 -14.54 -8.62 5.09
N SER A 180 -15.31 -8.02 4.16
CA SER A 180 -15.81 -8.71 2.97
C SER A 180 -14.69 -9.09 2.01
N LEU A 181 -13.72 -8.19 1.83
CA LEU A 181 -12.56 -8.42 0.98
C LEU A 181 -11.68 -9.54 1.54
N ARG A 182 -11.36 -9.51 2.84
CA ARG A 182 -10.63 -10.58 3.54
C ARG A 182 -11.31 -11.94 3.40
N LYS A 183 -12.62 -12.01 3.67
CA LYS A 183 -13.38 -13.26 3.49
C LYS A 183 -13.29 -13.80 2.07
N THR A 184 -13.36 -12.92 1.07
CA THR A 184 -13.29 -13.32 -0.33
C THR A 184 -11.88 -13.78 -0.72
N THR A 185 -10.83 -13.12 -0.24
CA THR A 185 -9.44 -13.54 -0.46
C THR A 185 -9.13 -14.86 0.25
N GLU A 186 -9.60 -15.05 1.48
CA GLU A 186 -9.45 -16.29 2.24
C GLU A 186 -10.17 -17.46 1.58
N ALA A 187 -11.39 -17.23 1.06
CA ALA A 187 -12.15 -18.26 0.36
C ALA A 187 -11.49 -18.67 -0.97
N LEU A 188 -10.88 -17.73 -1.70
CA LEU A 188 -10.12 -18.05 -2.92
C LEU A 188 -8.81 -18.78 -2.58
N GLY A 189 -8.19 -18.43 -1.45
CA GLY A 189 -6.90 -18.97 -1.02
C GLY A 189 -5.78 -18.71 -2.03
N GLU A 190 -4.82 -19.64 -2.10
CA GLU A 190 -3.75 -19.61 -3.09
C GLU A 190 -3.87 -20.83 -4.02
N PRO A 191 -4.61 -20.71 -5.14
CA PRO A 191 -4.77 -21.82 -6.08
C PRO A 191 -3.45 -22.29 -6.68
N GLU A 192 -3.34 -23.58 -7.00
CA GLU A 192 -2.13 -24.11 -7.64
C GLU A 192 -1.87 -23.46 -9.03
N GLY A 193 -0.60 -23.13 -9.27
CA GLY A 193 -0.12 -22.58 -10.53
C GLY A 193 -0.41 -21.09 -10.73
N VAL A 194 -0.76 -20.34 -9.68
CA VAL A 194 -0.87 -18.88 -9.76
C VAL A 194 0.49 -18.20 -9.84
N CYS A 195 0.54 -17.05 -10.51
CA CYS A 195 1.77 -16.31 -10.74
C CYS A 195 2.23 -15.53 -9.50
N THR A 196 3.50 -15.09 -9.48
CA THR A 196 4.05 -14.27 -8.39
C THR A 196 3.26 -12.98 -8.14
N THR A 197 2.71 -12.35 -9.19
CA THR A 197 1.85 -11.17 -9.01
C THR A 197 0.59 -11.50 -8.24
N PHE A 198 0.00 -12.68 -8.42
CA PHE A 198 -1.17 -13.11 -7.66
C PHE A 198 -0.84 -13.15 -6.16
N LYS A 199 0.21 -13.88 -5.79
CA LYS A 199 0.66 -14.02 -4.40
C LYS A 199 1.00 -12.65 -3.79
N LEU A 200 1.75 -11.82 -4.52
CA LEU A 200 2.09 -10.46 -4.09
C LEU A 200 0.85 -9.60 -3.86
N THR A 201 -0.19 -9.75 -4.69
CA THR A 201 -1.45 -9.00 -4.52
C THR A 201 -2.08 -9.30 -3.16
N PHE A 202 -2.09 -10.57 -2.75
CA PHE A 202 -2.68 -11.00 -1.49
C PHE A 202 -1.85 -10.50 -0.30
N LEU A 203 -0.53 -10.62 -0.36
CA LEU A 203 0.37 -10.04 0.64
C LEU A 203 0.18 -8.53 0.82
N LYS A 204 0.02 -7.80 -0.30
CA LYS A 204 -0.20 -6.36 -0.30
C LYS A 204 -1.58 -5.97 0.24
N LEU A 205 -2.61 -6.75 -0.06
CA LEU A 205 -3.93 -6.58 0.54
C LEU A 205 -3.87 -6.78 2.06
N ASP A 206 -3.21 -7.83 2.53
CA ASP A 206 -3.01 -8.08 3.97
C ASP A 206 -2.22 -6.97 4.67
N GLU A 207 -1.12 -6.50 4.07
CA GLU A 207 -0.35 -5.35 4.59
C GLU A 207 -1.24 -4.11 4.70
N MET A 208 -2.05 -3.83 3.68
CA MET A 208 -2.99 -2.71 3.68
C MET A 208 -4.05 -2.85 4.77
N PHE A 209 -4.58 -4.06 5.00
CA PHE A 209 -5.59 -4.30 6.02
C PHE A 209 -5.06 -4.17 7.47
N LEU A 210 -3.74 -4.23 7.67
CA LEU A 210 -3.10 -4.01 8.97
C LEU A 210 -2.84 -2.53 9.27
N LYS A 211 -2.84 -1.67 8.25
CA LYS A 211 -2.68 -0.22 8.41
C LYS A 211 -3.99 0.35 8.97
N LYS A 212 -3.97 0.85 10.21
CA LYS A 212 -5.09 1.63 10.77
C LYS A 212 -5.24 2.91 9.96
N TYR A 213 -6.42 3.11 9.38
CA TYR A 213 -6.75 4.18 8.43
C TYR A 213 -6.30 5.54 8.96
N CYS A 214 -5.45 6.20 8.17
CA CYS A 214 -4.57 7.33 8.51
C CYS A 214 -5.08 8.35 9.54
#